data_AF-A0AAE9Y988-F1
#
_entry.id   AF-A0AAE9Y988-F1
#
_cell.length_a   1.000
_cell.length_b   1.000
_cell.length_c   1.000
_cell.angle_alpha   90.00
_cell.angle_beta   90.00
_cell.angle_gamma   90.00
#
_symmetry.space_group_name_H-M   'P 1'
#
loop_
_entity.id
_entity.type
_entity.pdbx_description
1 polymer ?
#
loop_
_entity_poly.entity_id
_entity_poly.type
_entity_poly.pdbx_seq_one_letter_code
_entity_poly.pdbx_strand_id
1 'polypeptide(L)'
;MPTIDVVDATGKKTTTTDLDDAVFGIEPNGAVLHQVVTAQLAARRAGTQSTKTRAEVAGGGAKPWKQKGTGRARQGSIRSPQWAGGGVALGPKPRSYAQRTPKKMVRLALRSALSDRSAEGRVKVVDFGWDAPKTAQAVAALADLGIEGKVLLVLEGDDVTTWKSFRNLTDVHILTPSELNAYDVLVSDWVVFTPASVPGDTPLSRGSHRDHGAPEVVDAPAGHRGGAPGERAEVPVVDEDATEAPTPSDDHVEVPAADATDDEEE
;
A
#
# COMPACT_ATOMS: atom_id res chain seq x y z
N MET A 1 -14.45 32.21 -1.78
CA MET A 1 -14.30 31.49 -0.50
C MET A 1 -15.60 30.77 -0.19
N PRO A 2 -15.68 29.47 -0.47
CA PRO A 2 -16.79 28.65 -0.02
C PRO A 2 -16.76 28.53 1.51
N THR A 3 -17.88 28.79 2.16
CA THR A 3 -18.07 28.60 3.60
C THR A 3 -18.69 27.23 3.85
N ILE A 4 -18.12 26.44 4.77
CA ILE A 4 -18.66 25.13 5.14
C ILE A 4 -19.05 25.11 6.62
N ASP A 5 -20.18 24.47 6.93
CA ASP A 5 -20.61 24.29 8.30
C ASP A 5 -19.86 23.12 8.94
N VAL A 6 -19.31 23.34 10.13
CA VAL A 6 -18.80 22.30 11.02
C VAL A 6 -19.99 21.70 11.77
N VAL A 7 -20.18 20.41 11.59
CA VAL A 7 -21.23 19.64 12.25
C VAL A 7 -20.65 18.75 13.34
N ASP A 8 -21.43 18.54 14.39
CA ASP A 8 -21.14 17.54 15.42
C ASP A 8 -21.46 16.13 14.90
N ALA A 9 -21.08 15.08 15.63
CA ALA A 9 -21.37 13.67 15.32
C ALA A 9 -22.87 13.38 15.16
N THR A 10 -23.75 14.23 15.69
CA THR A 10 -25.22 14.16 15.58
C THR A 10 -25.80 14.97 14.41
N GLY A 11 -24.95 15.60 13.59
CA GLY A 11 -25.36 16.45 12.47
C GLY A 11 -25.81 17.87 12.86
N LYS A 12 -25.70 18.24 14.14
CA LYS A 12 -26.00 19.61 14.59
C LYS A 12 -24.87 20.56 14.20
N LYS A 13 -25.22 21.73 13.66
CA LYS A 13 -24.26 22.79 13.32
C LYS A 13 -23.65 23.38 14.59
N THR A 14 -22.33 23.44 14.64
CA THR A 14 -21.58 24.01 15.76
C THR A 14 -20.98 25.36 15.38
N THR A 15 -20.14 25.38 14.35
CA THR A 15 -19.39 26.57 13.88
C THR A 15 -19.35 26.59 12.36
N THR A 16 -19.08 27.73 11.73
CA THR A 16 -18.80 27.81 10.29
C THR A 16 -17.30 28.01 10.08
N THR A 17 -16.71 27.31 9.11
CA THR A 17 -15.30 27.41 8.75
C THR A 17 -15.15 27.83 7.28
N ASP A 18 -14.22 28.73 7.01
CA ASP A 18 -13.89 29.16 5.66
C ASP A 18 -12.96 28.16 4.99
N LEU A 19 -13.32 27.70 3.78
CA LEU A 19 -12.45 26.88 2.95
C LEU A 19 -11.61 27.76 2.03
N ASP A 20 -10.35 27.36 1.87
CA ASP A 20 -9.41 28.05 0.98
C ASP A 20 -9.81 27.88 -0.48
N ASP A 21 -10.08 29.01 -1.16
CA ASP A 21 -10.47 29.08 -2.56
C ASP A 21 -9.40 28.48 -3.48
N ALA A 22 -8.12 28.56 -3.09
CA ALA A 22 -7.00 28.00 -3.85
C ALA A 22 -6.92 26.46 -3.78
N VAL A 23 -7.69 25.82 -2.89
CA VAL A 23 -7.72 24.35 -2.74
C VAL A 23 -9.05 23.77 -3.20
N PHE A 24 -10.17 24.44 -2.86
CA PHE A 24 -11.53 23.96 -3.08
C PHE A 24 -12.31 24.71 -4.18
N GLY A 25 -11.77 25.81 -4.71
CA GLY A 25 -12.42 26.68 -5.70
C GLY A 25 -11.77 26.67 -7.09
N ILE A 26 -10.93 25.67 -7.41
CA ILE A 26 -10.25 25.60 -8.71
C ILE A 26 -11.12 24.83 -9.72
N GLU A 27 -11.13 25.31 -10.97
CA GLU A 27 -11.73 24.59 -12.10
C GLU A 27 -11.02 23.22 -12.31
N PRO A 28 -11.74 22.08 -12.16
CA PRO A 28 -11.13 20.76 -12.21
C PRO A 28 -10.46 20.44 -13.55
N ASN A 29 -9.19 20.01 -13.52
CA ASN A 29 -8.49 19.57 -14.72
C ASN A 29 -8.52 18.03 -14.86
N GLY A 30 -9.48 17.52 -15.64
CA GLY A 30 -9.66 16.09 -15.87
C GLY A 30 -8.45 15.36 -16.49
N ALA A 31 -7.69 16.01 -17.37
CA ALA A 31 -6.53 15.39 -18.02
C ALA A 31 -5.39 15.13 -17.02
N VAL A 32 -5.12 16.12 -16.16
CA VAL A 32 -4.11 16.01 -15.10
C VAL A 32 -4.54 15.01 -14.03
N LEU A 33 -5.83 15.01 -13.66
CA LEU A 33 -6.40 14.01 -12.76
C LEU A 33 -6.18 12.58 -13.27
N HIS A 34 -6.57 12.30 -14.51
CA HIS A 34 -6.38 10.98 -15.11
C HIS A 34 -4.91 10.56 -15.14
N GLN A 35 -3.99 11.46 -15.55
CA GLN A 35 -2.56 11.15 -15.62
C GLN A 35 -1.96 10.84 -14.24
N VAL A 36 -2.32 11.59 -13.21
CA VAL A 36 -1.83 11.36 -11.83
C VAL A 36 -2.38 10.05 -11.28
N VAL A 37 -3.68 9.79 -11.46
CA VAL A 37 -4.33 8.56 -10.97
C VAL A 37 -3.75 7.32 -11.65
N THR A 38 -3.60 7.35 -12.98
CA THR A 38 -3.00 6.23 -13.71
C THR A 38 -1.54 5.99 -13.32
N ALA A 39 -0.76 7.03 -13.07
CA ALA A 39 0.60 6.91 -12.55
C ALA A 39 0.63 6.29 -11.14
N GLN A 40 -0.28 6.69 -10.24
CA GLN A 40 -0.42 6.11 -8.90
C GLN A 40 -0.82 4.63 -8.97
N LEU A 41 -1.81 4.28 -9.80
CA LEU A 41 -2.22 2.89 -10.02
C LEU A 41 -1.11 2.05 -10.65
N ALA A 42 -0.30 2.62 -11.54
CA ALA A 42 0.86 1.93 -12.10
C ALA A 42 1.93 1.69 -11.03
N ALA A 43 2.20 2.66 -10.15
CA ALA A 43 3.15 2.52 -9.05
C ALA A 43 2.72 1.47 -8.01
N ARG A 44 1.40 1.25 -7.81
CA ARG A 44 0.87 0.17 -6.95
C ARG A 44 1.15 -1.24 -7.48
N ARG A 45 1.53 -1.39 -8.75
CA ARG A 45 1.82 -2.71 -9.35
C ARG A 45 3.20 -3.20 -8.91
N ALA A 46 3.24 -4.34 -8.23
CA ALA A 46 4.48 -4.92 -7.68
C ALA A 46 5.47 -5.38 -8.77
N GLY A 47 4.99 -5.81 -9.93
CA GLY A 47 5.87 -6.18 -11.05
C GLY A 47 6.71 -7.45 -10.82
N THR A 48 6.25 -8.38 -9.99
CA THR A 48 6.96 -9.61 -9.58
C THR A 48 6.92 -10.76 -10.59
N GLN A 49 6.21 -10.59 -11.70
CA GLN A 49 6.08 -11.61 -12.71
C GLN A 49 7.43 -11.94 -13.38
N SER A 50 7.72 -13.22 -13.52
CA SER A 50 8.95 -13.69 -14.17
C SER A 50 8.73 -15.03 -14.85
N THR A 51 9.38 -15.22 -15.99
CA THR A 51 9.48 -16.52 -16.67
C THR A 51 10.94 -16.89 -16.87
N LYS A 52 11.22 -18.19 -16.94
CA LYS A 52 12.55 -18.71 -17.25
C LYS A 52 12.79 -18.64 -18.75
N THR A 53 13.80 -17.88 -19.14
CA THR A 53 14.36 -17.89 -20.48
C THR A 53 15.12 -19.20 -20.71
N ARG A 54 15.45 -19.50 -21.98
CA ARG A 54 16.22 -20.70 -22.34
C ARG A 54 17.57 -20.82 -21.61
N ALA A 55 18.13 -19.71 -21.11
CA ALA A 55 19.37 -19.70 -20.34
C ALA A 55 19.15 -20.11 -18.87
N GLU A 56 18.00 -19.76 -18.30
CA GLU A 56 17.63 -19.98 -16.89
C GLU A 56 16.98 -21.35 -16.65
N VAL A 57 16.48 -22.03 -17.70
CA VAL A 57 15.96 -23.40 -17.60
C VAL A 57 17.10 -24.39 -17.34
N ALA A 58 16.90 -25.32 -16.40
CA ALA A 58 17.88 -26.35 -16.05
C ALA A 58 18.01 -27.45 -17.13
N GLY A 59 19.19 -28.09 -17.23
CA GLY A 59 19.45 -29.25 -18.09
C GLY A 59 19.58 -28.93 -19.59
N GLY A 60 20.66 -29.28 -20.28
CA GLY A 60 20.92 -28.84 -21.66
C GLY A 60 22.41 -28.75 -21.93
N GLY A 61 22.86 -27.83 -22.79
CA GLY A 61 24.28 -27.61 -23.09
C GLY A 61 24.86 -28.54 -24.16
N ALA A 62 24.52 -29.83 -24.11
CA ALA A 62 24.84 -30.76 -25.19
C ALA A 62 23.82 -30.65 -26.33
N LYS A 63 24.31 -30.79 -27.57
CA LYS A 63 23.46 -30.83 -28.74
C LYS A 63 22.68 -32.16 -28.76
N PRO A 64 21.35 -32.14 -28.98
CA PRO A 64 20.54 -33.37 -28.96
C PRO A 64 20.98 -34.44 -29.98
N TRP A 65 21.45 -34.02 -31.16
CA TRP A 65 21.98 -34.92 -32.19
C TRP A 65 22.91 -34.18 -33.17
N LYS A 66 23.67 -34.94 -33.97
CA LYS A 66 24.56 -34.42 -35.03
C LYS A 66 23.84 -33.52 -36.04
N GLN A 67 24.54 -32.54 -36.62
CA GLN A 67 23.94 -31.51 -37.50
C GLN A 67 23.27 -32.06 -38.77
N LYS A 68 23.72 -33.22 -39.26
CA LYS A 68 23.27 -33.86 -40.51
C LYS A 68 23.25 -35.39 -40.35
N GLY A 69 22.47 -36.07 -41.18
CA GLY A 69 22.47 -37.54 -41.26
C GLY A 69 21.63 -38.27 -40.21
N THR A 70 20.59 -37.63 -39.67
CA THR A 70 19.64 -38.20 -38.70
C THR A 70 18.18 -38.19 -39.17
N GLY A 71 17.85 -37.56 -40.30
CA GLY A 71 16.47 -37.44 -40.80
C GLY A 71 15.55 -36.53 -39.98
N ARG A 72 16.04 -35.98 -38.85
CA ARG A 72 15.29 -35.08 -37.95
C ARG A 72 15.58 -33.61 -38.24
N ALA A 73 14.69 -32.72 -37.80
CA ALA A 73 14.91 -31.28 -37.82
C ALA A 73 16.21 -30.89 -37.08
N ARG A 74 16.81 -29.75 -37.44
CA ARG A 74 18.05 -29.30 -36.79
C ARG A 74 17.74 -28.71 -35.42
N GLN A 75 18.47 -29.15 -34.40
CA GLN A 75 18.25 -28.70 -33.03
C GLN A 75 19.59 -28.34 -32.37
N GLY A 76 19.61 -27.18 -31.72
CA GLY A 76 20.80 -26.67 -31.00
C GLY A 76 20.79 -27.03 -29.52
N SER A 77 19.61 -27.06 -28.90
CA SER A 77 19.45 -27.35 -27.47
C SER A 77 18.02 -27.81 -27.19
N ILE A 78 17.86 -28.69 -26.20
CA ILE A 78 16.55 -29.09 -25.66
C ILE A 78 15.83 -27.95 -24.92
N ARG A 79 16.54 -26.89 -24.50
CA ARG A 79 15.95 -25.74 -23.78
C ARG A 79 15.28 -24.70 -24.69
N SER A 80 15.26 -24.95 -25.99
CA SER A 80 14.77 -23.94 -26.95
C SER A 80 13.25 -23.81 -26.87
N PRO A 81 12.65 -22.64 -27.13
CA PRO A 81 11.22 -22.38 -26.87
C PRO A 81 10.23 -23.29 -27.59
N GLN A 82 10.63 -23.88 -28.72
CA GLN A 82 9.80 -24.82 -29.47
C GLN A 82 9.65 -26.20 -28.79
N TRP A 83 10.50 -26.51 -27.81
CA TRP A 83 10.46 -27.77 -27.08
C TRP A 83 9.51 -27.68 -25.89
N ALA A 84 8.82 -28.78 -25.59
CA ALA A 84 8.11 -28.94 -24.32
C ALA A 84 9.13 -28.89 -23.16
N GLY A 85 8.84 -28.07 -22.15
CA GLY A 85 9.78 -27.79 -21.05
C GLY A 85 10.95 -26.86 -21.42
N GLY A 86 10.97 -26.31 -22.64
CA GLY A 86 11.91 -25.28 -23.06
C GLY A 86 11.64 -23.92 -22.40
N GLY A 87 12.59 -22.99 -22.52
CA GLY A 87 12.44 -21.65 -21.95
C GLY A 87 11.57 -20.72 -22.82
N VAL A 88 10.98 -19.70 -22.20
CA VAL A 88 10.13 -18.70 -22.87
C VAL A 88 11.00 -17.59 -23.49
N ALA A 89 10.77 -17.22 -24.75
CA ALA A 89 11.60 -16.24 -25.46
C ALA A 89 11.31 -14.79 -25.07
N LEU A 90 10.03 -14.38 -25.04
CA LEU A 90 9.57 -13.03 -24.75
C LEU A 90 8.52 -13.04 -23.63
N GLY A 91 8.87 -13.71 -22.55
CA GLY A 91 8.00 -13.78 -21.38
C GLY A 91 8.17 -12.56 -20.47
N PRO A 92 7.25 -12.38 -19.51
CA PRO A 92 7.36 -11.30 -18.55
C PRO A 92 8.65 -11.41 -17.72
N LYS A 93 9.22 -10.24 -17.41
CA LYS A 93 10.35 -10.08 -16.50
C LYS A 93 10.02 -9.04 -15.43
N PRO A 94 10.61 -9.16 -14.22
CA PRO A 94 10.36 -8.20 -13.16
C PRO A 94 10.77 -6.80 -13.58
N ARG A 95 9.88 -5.83 -13.37
CA ARG A 95 10.13 -4.42 -13.69
C ARG A 95 9.31 -3.50 -12.81
N SER A 96 9.81 -2.29 -12.60
CA SER A 96 9.01 -1.22 -12.01
C SER A 96 8.06 -0.61 -13.04
N TYR A 97 6.82 -0.36 -12.62
CA TYR A 97 5.80 0.33 -13.40
C TYR A 97 5.64 1.80 -13.00
N ALA A 98 6.45 2.28 -12.04
CA ALA A 98 6.36 3.63 -11.52
C ALA A 98 6.65 4.66 -12.62
N GLN A 99 5.75 5.65 -12.74
CA GLN A 99 5.89 6.77 -13.67
C GLN A 99 6.22 8.03 -12.88
N ARG A 100 7.20 8.80 -13.35
CA ARG A 100 7.60 10.03 -12.67
C ARG A 100 6.64 11.16 -13.01
N THR A 101 5.90 11.62 -12.01
CA THR A 101 4.95 12.73 -12.15
C THR A 101 5.50 14.02 -11.52
N PRO A 102 5.45 15.18 -12.19
CA PRO A 102 5.87 16.45 -11.61
C PRO A 102 5.07 16.82 -10.35
N LYS A 103 5.73 17.36 -9.31
CA LYS A 103 5.08 17.72 -8.04
C LYS A 103 3.92 18.72 -8.21
N LYS A 104 4.05 19.68 -9.13
CA LYS A 104 2.99 20.65 -9.44
C LYS A 104 1.75 19.98 -10.02
N MET A 105 1.93 18.94 -10.84
CA MET A 105 0.85 18.17 -11.43
C MET A 105 0.09 17.37 -10.37
N VAL A 106 0.80 16.76 -9.41
CA VAL A 106 0.17 16.04 -8.29
C VAL A 106 -0.66 16.99 -7.41
N ARG A 107 -0.11 18.18 -7.09
CA ARG A 107 -0.85 19.20 -6.33
C ARG A 107 -2.10 19.69 -7.07
N LEU A 108 -1.98 19.94 -8.36
CA LEU A 108 -3.10 20.37 -9.19
C LEU A 108 -4.20 19.29 -9.26
N ALA A 109 -3.82 18.02 -9.40
CA ALA A 109 -4.77 16.91 -9.38
C ALA A 109 -5.50 16.82 -8.03
N LEU A 110 -4.79 16.90 -6.90
CA LEU A 110 -5.43 16.86 -5.59
C LEU A 110 -6.43 18.02 -5.41
N ARG A 111 -6.03 19.24 -5.76
CA ARG A 111 -6.92 20.42 -5.69
C ARG A 111 -8.13 20.29 -6.61
N SER A 112 -7.92 19.76 -7.83
CA SER A 112 -9.02 19.51 -8.77
C SER A 112 -10.02 18.49 -8.22
N ALA A 113 -9.55 17.41 -7.59
CA ALA A 113 -10.43 16.39 -7.01
C ALA A 113 -11.22 16.93 -5.80
N LEU A 114 -10.57 17.72 -4.94
CA LEU A 114 -11.24 18.34 -3.79
C LEU A 114 -12.23 19.42 -4.21
N SER A 115 -11.90 20.22 -5.23
CA SER A 115 -12.79 21.24 -5.76
C SER A 115 -14.04 20.63 -6.39
N ASP A 116 -13.89 19.53 -7.14
CA ASP A 116 -15.01 18.77 -7.71
C ASP A 116 -15.96 18.24 -6.61
N ARG A 117 -15.41 17.59 -5.58
CA ARG A 117 -16.22 17.10 -4.44
C ARG A 117 -16.87 18.22 -3.63
N SER A 118 -16.20 19.37 -3.50
CA SER A 118 -16.75 20.54 -2.83
C SER A 118 -17.88 21.17 -3.65
N ALA A 119 -17.76 21.22 -4.98
CA ALA A 119 -18.79 21.73 -5.87
C ALA A 119 -20.07 20.87 -5.84
N GLU A 120 -19.91 19.55 -5.65
CA GLU A 120 -21.03 18.61 -5.46
C GLU A 120 -21.64 18.64 -4.05
N GLY A 121 -21.06 19.40 -3.10
CA GLY A 121 -21.50 19.44 -1.70
C GLY A 121 -21.22 18.14 -0.93
N ARG A 122 -20.26 17.34 -1.38
CA ARG A 122 -19.89 16.03 -0.79
C ARG A 122 -18.71 16.09 0.18
N VAL A 123 -18.31 17.30 0.55
CA VAL A 123 -17.33 17.56 1.61
C VAL A 123 -18.09 17.93 2.88
N LYS A 124 -17.71 17.34 4.02
CA LYS A 124 -18.24 17.68 5.34
C LYS A 124 -17.11 17.86 6.33
N VAL A 125 -17.27 18.79 7.27
CA VAL A 125 -16.34 18.97 8.39
C VAL A 125 -17.05 18.53 9.66
N VAL A 126 -16.54 17.51 10.33
CA VAL A 126 -17.17 16.87 11.49
C VAL A 126 -16.21 16.89 12.68
N ASP A 127 -16.70 17.32 13.83
CA ASP A 127 -16.02 17.11 15.11
C ASP A 127 -16.66 15.92 15.83
N PHE A 128 -15.87 14.87 16.11
CA PHE A 128 -16.38 13.64 16.72
C PHE A 128 -16.28 13.67 18.26
N GLY A 129 -15.28 14.32 18.84
CA GLY A 129 -15.16 14.53 20.29
C GLY A 129 -15.29 13.27 21.18
N TRP A 130 -14.91 12.07 20.71
CA TRP A 130 -15.12 10.83 21.47
C TRP A 130 -13.96 10.48 22.41
N ASP A 131 -14.29 10.25 23.68
CA ASP A 131 -13.33 9.82 24.71
C ASP A 131 -12.91 8.35 24.59
N ALA A 132 -13.77 7.49 24.02
CA ALA A 132 -13.54 6.05 23.96
C ALA A 132 -13.81 5.48 22.56
N PRO A 133 -12.96 4.56 22.06
CA PRO A 133 -13.14 4.01 20.73
C PRO A 133 -14.30 3.01 20.68
N LYS A 134 -15.34 3.33 19.89
CA LYS A 134 -16.53 2.47 19.70
C LYS A 134 -17.02 2.52 18.25
N THR A 135 -16.96 1.38 17.56
CA THR A 135 -17.44 1.24 16.17
C THR A 135 -18.94 1.48 16.03
N ALA A 136 -19.74 1.11 17.05
CA ALA A 136 -21.18 1.35 17.04
C ALA A 136 -21.53 2.85 17.00
N GLN A 137 -20.74 3.69 17.70
CA GLN A 137 -20.91 5.14 17.67
C GLN A 137 -20.51 5.70 16.29
N ALA A 138 -19.47 5.15 15.67
CA ALA A 138 -19.07 5.52 14.31
C ALA A 138 -20.14 5.23 13.26
N VAL A 139 -20.80 4.07 13.33
CA VAL A 139 -21.90 3.72 12.41
C VAL A 139 -23.10 4.66 12.63
N ALA A 140 -23.46 4.92 13.89
CA ALA A 140 -24.56 5.84 14.21
C ALA A 140 -24.26 7.26 13.69
N ALA A 141 -23.05 7.77 13.88
CA ALA A 141 -22.66 9.09 13.40
C ALA A 141 -22.72 9.21 11.87
N LEU A 142 -22.27 8.18 11.13
CA LEU A 142 -22.38 8.19 9.66
C LEU A 142 -23.85 8.19 9.20
N ALA A 143 -24.72 7.45 9.89
CA ALA A 143 -26.15 7.43 9.61
C ALA A 143 -26.83 8.77 9.92
N ASP A 144 -26.52 9.38 11.07
CA ASP A 144 -27.05 10.68 11.49
C ASP A 144 -26.61 11.81 10.54
N LEU A 145 -25.39 11.70 10.00
CA LEU A 145 -24.87 12.61 9.00
C LEU A 145 -25.48 12.38 7.60
N GLY A 146 -26.26 11.31 7.39
CA GLY A 146 -26.83 10.95 6.08
C GLY A 146 -25.75 10.64 5.04
N ILE A 147 -24.64 10.05 5.46
CA ILE A 147 -23.52 9.68 4.60
C ILE A 147 -23.70 8.22 4.18
N GLU A 148 -24.02 8.02 2.91
CA GLU A 148 -24.13 6.69 2.30
C GLU A 148 -23.01 6.50 1.28
N GLY A 149 -22.51 5.26 1.17
CA GLY A 149 -21.46 4.89 0.22
C GLY A 149 -20.06 4.95 0.82
N LYS A 150 -19.05 5.16 -0.03
CA LYS A 150 -17.64 5.14 0.38
C LYS A 150 -17.23 6.47 0.97
N VAL A 151 -16.61 6.43 2.15
CA VAL A 151 -16.24 7.62 2.90
C VAL A 151 -14.73 7.69 3.03
N LEU A 152 -14.15 8.82 2.63
CA LEU A 152 -12.79 9.18 2.98
C LEU A 152 -12.81 10.03 4.25
N LEU A 153 -12.26 9.52 5.34
CA LEU A 153 -12.10 10.22 6.60
C LEU A 153 -10.66 10.72 6.75
N VAL A 154 -10.48 12.03 6.89
CA VAL A 154 -9.17 12.65 7.05
C VAL A 154 -9.00 13.07 8.51
N LEU A 155 -8.13 12.36 9.24
CA LEU A 155 -7.86 12.58 10.66
C LEU A 155 -6.43 13.07 10.86
N GLU A 156 -6.22 13.90 11.87
CA GLU A 156 -4.87 14.20 12.34
C GLU A 156 -4.29 13.00 13.10
N GLY A 157 -2.96 12.87 13.13
CA GLY A 157 -2.28 11.65 13.60
C GLY A 157 -2.40 11.37 15.11
N ASP A 158 -2.89 12.33 15.88
CA ASP A 158 -3.10 12.26 17.33
C ASP A 158 -4.48 11.73 17.73
N ASP A 159 -5.46 11.72 16.81
CA ASP A 159 -6.82 11.24 17.08
C ASP A 159 -6.95 9.69 16.97
N VAL A 160 -6.37 9.01 17.95
CA VAL A 160 -6.33 7.54 18.02
C VAL A 160 -7.72 6.94 18.32
N THR A 161 -8.58 7.65 19.05
CA THR A 161 -9.91 7.15 19.45
C THR A 161 -10.83 7.08 18.23
N THR A 162 -10.85 8.14 17.41
CA THR A 162 -11.60 8.17 16.16
C THR A 162 -11.02 7.17 15.16
N TRP A 163 -9.68 7.11 15.01
CA TRP A 163 -9.03 6.15 14.11
C TRP A 163 -9.44 4.70 14.39
N LYS A 164 -9.40 4.28 15.66
CA LYS A 164 -9.77 2.92 16.08
C LYS A 164 -11.26 2.63 15.88
N SER A 165 -12.11 3.65 15.98
CA SER A 165 -13.57 3.51 15.83
C SER A 165 -13.97 3.29 14.36
N PHE A 166 -13.26 3.89 13.41
CA PHE A 166 -13.61 3.80 11.98
C PHE A 166 -12.86 2.71 11.22
N ARG A 167 -11.65 2.27 11.64
CA ARG A 167 -10.80 1.39 10.80
C ARG A 167 -11.40 0.03 10.45
N ASN A 168 -12.40 -0.42 11.21
CA ASN A 168 -13.04 -1.71 11.01
C ASN A 168 -14.16 -1.67 9.97
N LEU A 169 -14.61 -0.48 9.56
CA LEU A 169 -15.68 -0.30 8.58
C LEU A 169 -15.11 -0.48 7.17
N THR A 170 -15.75 -1.31 6.35
CA THR A 170 -15.27 -1.64 5.00
C THR A 170 -15.38 -0.47 4.02
N ASP A 171 -16.40 0.37 4.20
CA ASP A 171 -16.68 1.49 3.31
C ASP A 171 -15.93 2.77 3.70
N VAL A 172 -15.22 2.76 4.83
CA VAL A 172 -14.47 3.92 5.32
C VAL A 172 -12.98 3.72 5.08
N HIS A 173 -12.39 4.65 4.36
CA HIS A 173 -10.94 4.76 4.23
C HIS A 173 -10.45 5.93 5.09
N ILE A 174 -9.42 5.69 5.91
CA ILE A 174 -8.88 6.70 6.81
C ILE A 174 -7.48 7.10 6.32
N LEU A 175 -7.23 8.40 6.21
CA LEU A 175 -5.93 8.96 5.85
C LEU A 175 -5.54 10.11 6.77
N THR A 176 -4.24 10.37 6.84
CA THR A 176 -3.72 11.62 7.41
C THR A 176 -3.69 12.74 6.35
N PRO A 177 -3.70 14.02 6.74
CA PRO A 177 -3.56 15.15 5.80
C PRO A 177 -2.32 15.05 4.92
N SER A 178 -1.22 14.47 5.43
CA SER A 178 0.02 14.27 4.68
C SER A 178 -0.07 13.20 3.58
N GLU A 179 -0.98 12.24 3.73
CA GLU A 179 -1.15 11.11 2.81
C GLU A 179 -2.30 11.32 1.82
N LEU A 180 -3.01 12.46 1.96
CA LEU A 180 -4.14 12.81 1.12
C LEU A 180 -3.72 12.86 -0.36
N ASN A 181 -4.42 12.06 -1.18
CA ASN A 181 -4.10 11.89 -2.60
C ASN A 181 -5.36 11.93 -3.47
N ALA A 182 -5.17 12.20 -4.76
CA ALA A 182 -6.28 12.38 -5.69
C ALA A 182 -7.07 11.09 -5.96
N TYR A 183 -6.45 9.91 -5.86
CA TYR A 183 -7.12 8.64 -6.10
C TYR A 183 -8.15 8.33 -5.01
N ASP A 184 -7.78 8.46 -3.74
CA ASP A 184 -8.68 8.13 -2.63
C ASP A 184 -9.85 9.12 -2.54
N VAL A 185 -9.63 10.39 -2.89
CA VAL A 185 -10.71 11.40 -3.00
C VAL A 185 -11.72 11.04 -4.10
N LEU A 186 -11.24 10.49 -5.23
CA LEU A 186 -12.11 10.11 -6.35
C LEU A 186 -12.86 8.79 -6.12
N VAL A 187 -12.24 7.83 -5.42
CA VAL A 187 -12.85 6.54 -5.09
C VAL A 187 -13.98 6.69 -4.06
N SER A 188 -13.85 7.67 -3.18
CA SER A 188 -14.86 7.96 -2.16
C SER A 188 -15.97 8.87 -2.70
N ASP A 189 -17.18 8.57 -2.26
CA ASP A 189 -18.37 9.38 -2.54
C ASP A 189 -18.35 10.64 -1.67
N TRP A 190 -17.99 10.48 -0.38
CA TRP A 190 -17.93 11.55 0.61
C TRP A 190 -16.51 11.74 1.13
N VAL A 191 -16.15 13.00 1.37
CA VAL A 191 -14.90 13.36 2.05
C VAL A 191 -15.23 14.08 3.35
N VAL A 192 -14.80 13.51 4.46
CA VAL A 192 -15.04 14.02 5.81
C VAL A 192 -13.71 14.48 6.41
N PHE A 193 -13.64 15.74 6.79
CA PHE A 193 -12.51 16.33 7.51
C PHE A 193 -12.87 16.55 8.97
N THR A 194 -11.87 16.52 9.84
CA THR A 194 -11.98 17.14 11.17
C THR A 194 -11.57 18.61 11.07
N PRO A 195 -12.01 19.49 11.99
CA PRO A 195 -11.66 20.90 11.94
C PRO A 195 -10.15 21.17 11.85
N ALA A 196 -9.33 20.33 12.49
CA ALA A 196 -7.88 20.44 12.48
C ALA A 196 -7.24 19.88 11.19
N SER A 197 -7.92 18.99 10.45
CA SER A 197 -7.37 18.31 9.28
C SER A 197 -7.67 19.00 7.94
N VAL A 198 -8.38 20.14 7.96
CA VAL A 198 -8.74 20.91 6.76
C VAL A 198 -7.46 21.44 6.07
N PRO A 199 -7.20 21.09 4.80
CA PRO A 199 -6.02 21.56 4.10
C PRO A 199 -6.14 23.04 3.71
N GLY A 200 -5.19 23.86 4.16
CA GLY A 200 -5.00 25.24 3.66
C GLY A 200 -3.91 25.35 2.59
N ASP A 201 -3.83 26.48 1.86
CA ASP A 201 -2.75 26.76 0.90
C ASP A 201 -1.41 27.14 1.57
N THR A 202 -1.40 27.31 2.91
CA THR A 202 -0.14 27.45 3.64
C THR A 202 0.71 26.21 3.34
N PRO A 203 1.88 26.36 2.70
CA PRO A 203 2.72 25.22 2.36
C PRO A 203 2.98 24.50 3.68
N LEU A 204 2.49 23.25 3.80
CA LEU A 204 2.66 22.40 4.97
C LEU A 204 4.06 22.68 5.54
N SER A 205 4.10 23.48 6.61
CA SER A 205 5.33 23.74 7.31
C SER A 205 5.86 22.35 7.58
N ARG A 206 7.07 22.05 7.11
CA ARG A 206 7.76 20.80 7.47
C ARG A 206 7.48 20.63 8.95
N GLY A 207 6.72 19.58 9.30
CA GLY A 207 6.24 19.39 10.66
C GLY A 207 7.43 19.64 11.56
N SER A 208 7.24 20.50 12.56
CA SER A 208 8.16 20.59 13.67
C SER A 208 8.25 19.17 14.22
N HIS A 209 9.33 18.49 13.86
CA HIS A 209 9.81 17.34 14.57
C HIS A 209 10.07 17.87 15.98
N ARG A 210 9.07 17.81 16.86
CA ARG A 210 9.30 17.95 18.29
C ARG A 210 10.16 16.75 18.61
N ASP A 211 11.44 17.04 18.77
CA ASP A 211 12.48 16.13 19.17
C ASP A 211 12.00 15.42 20.44
N HIS A 212 11.52 14.18 20.29
CA HIS A 212 11.35 13.30 21.44
C HIS A 212 12.78 12.95 21.86
N GLY A 213 13.21 13.62 22.94
CA GLY A 213 14.56 13.60 23.45
C GLY A 213 15.22 12.23 23.37
N ALA A 214 16.30 12.17 22.59
CA ALA A 214 17.25 11.08 22.70
C ALA A 214 17.76 11.02 24.15
N PRO A 215 17.84 9.83 24.78
CA PRO A 215 18.45 9.72 26.09
C PRO A 215 19.91 10.18 26.01
N GLU A 216 20.24 11.12 26.89
CA GLU A 216 21.55 11.73 27.08
C GLU A 216 22.63 10.64 27.29
N VAL A 217 23.49 10.46 26.29
CA VAL A 217 24.66 9.59 26.40
C VAL A 217 25.71 10.37 27.18
N VAL A 218 25.91 9.98 28.44
CA VAL A 218 26.88 10.56 29.36
C VAL A 218 28.29 10.32 28.80
N ASP A 219 29.01 11.41 28.57
CA ASP A 219 30.37 11.44 28.04
C ASP A 219 31.38 10.92 29.09
N ALA A 220 32.17 9.91 28.74
CA ALA A 220 33.25 9.38 29.58
C ALA A 220 34.60 9.78 28.96
N PRO A 221 35.49 10.49 29.68
CA PRO A 221 36.64 11.15 29.07
C PRO A 221 37.78 10.19 28.71
N ALA A 222 38.44 10.55 27.60
CA ALA A 222 39.58 9.89 26.99
C ALA A 222 40.79 9.71 27.94
N GLY A 223 41.36 8.49 27.95
CA GLY A 223 42.59 8.15 28.67
C GLY A 223 43.51 7.21 27.88
N HIS A 224 44.58 7.79 27.34
CA HIS A 224 45.92 7.24 27.04
C HIS A 224 46.09 5.99 26.13
N ARG A 225 46.80 6.21 25.01
CA ARG A 225 47.44 5.17 24.20
C ARG A 225 48.81 4.82 24.81
N GLY A 226 49.08 3.54 25.00
CA GLY A 226 50.44 3.04 25.25
C GLY A 226 50.49 1.52 25.44
N GLY A 227 51.31 0.84 24.63
CA GLY A 227 51.82 -0.52 24.90
C GLY A 227 51.32 -1.64 23.97
N ALA A 228 52.20 -2.12 23.10
CA ALA A 228 52.12 -3.41 22.38
C ALA A 228 52.87 -4.51 23.20
N PRO A 229 53.08 -5.75 22.71
CA PRO A 229 52.20 -6.75 22.07
C PRO A 229 52.27 -8.13 22.79
N GLY A 230 51.34 -9.05 22.48
CA GLY A 230 51.28 -10.44 23.00
C GLY A 230 49.83 -10.75 23.40
N GLU A 231 49.20 -11.88 23.12
CA GLU A 231 49.61 -13.25 22.87
C GLU A 231 48.42 -13.91 22.14
N ARG A 232 48.67 -14.86 21.23
CA ARG A 232 47.58 -15.60 20.55
C ARG A 232 46.96 -16.57 21.57
N ALA A 233 45.73 -16.30 22.00
CA ALA A 233 44.92 -17.26 22.72
C ALA A 233 43.89 -17.90 21.77
N GLU A 234 43.87 -19.23 21.81
CA GLU A 234 43.10 -20.14 20.99
C GLU A 234 41.59 -19.97 21.21
N VAL A 235 40.81 -20.15 20.14
CA VAL A 235 39.34 -20.20 20.19
C VAL A 235 38.94 -21.65 20.48
N PRO A 236 38.21 -21.97 21.57
CA PRO A 236 37.73 -23.32 21.77
C PRO A 236 36.56 -23.60 20.82
N VAL A 237 36.69 -24.70 20.09
CA VAL A 237 35.64 -25.36 19.33
C VAL A 237 34.60 -25.86 20.33
N VAL A 238 33.34 -25.43 20.17
CA VAL A 238 32.21 -25.96 20.94
C VAL A 238 31.51 -26.99 20.07
N ASP A 239 31.49 -28.23 20.55
CA ASP A 239 30.81 -29.37 19.93
C ASP A 239 29.30 -29.10 19.78
N GLU A 240 28.81 -29.13 18.54
CA GLU A 240 27.37 -29.24 18.25
C GLU A 240 26.95 -30.70 18.37
N ASP A 241 26.45 -31.07 19.55
CA ASP A 241 25.70 -32.30 19.74
C ASP A 241 24.23 -32.11 19.34
N ALA A 242 23.66 -33.17 18.80
CA ALA A 242 22.45 -33.20 18.01
C ALA A 242 21.20 -32.66 18.73
N THR A 243 20.40 -31.85 18.04
CA THR A 243 18.96 -31.77 18.31
C THR A 243 18.19 -31.78 17.00
N GLU A 244 17.49 -32.89 16.83
CA GLU A 244 16.66 -33.33 15.71
C GLU A 244 15.48 -32.36 15.48
N ALA A 245 15.32 -31.92 14.23
CA ALA A 245 14.17 -31.13 13.81
C ALA A 245 12.90 -32.01 13.78
N PRO A 246 11.73 -31.54 14.26
CA PRO A 246 10.50 -32.32 14.15
C PRO A 246 10.04 -32.37 12.69
N THR A 247 9.85 -33.60 12.21
CA THR A 247 9.24 -33.92 10.91
C THR A 247 7.76 -33.52 10.89
N PRO A 248 7.21 -33.11 9.73
CA PRO A 248 5.77 -32.90 9.58
C PRO A 248 5.07 -34.27 9.51
N SER A 249 4.11 -34.50 10.41
CA SER A 249 3.21 -35.66 10.37
C SER A 249 2.23 -35.53 9.21
N ASP A 250 2.23 -36.54 8.34
CA ASP A 250 1.20 -36.79 7.33
C ASP A 250 -0.14 -37.14 8.03
N ASP A 251 -1.01 -36.15 8.21
CA ASP A 251 -2.44 -36.39 8.42
C ASP A 251 -3.16 -36.27 7.07
N HIS A 252 -3.23 -37.41 6.38
CA HIS A 252 -4.17 -37.62 5.29
C HIS A 252 -5.60 -37.54 5.84
N VAL A 253 -6.28 -36.42 5.59
CA VAL A 253 -7.74 -36.36 5.66
C VAL A 253 -8.29 -37.10 4.44
N GLU A 254 -8.77 -38.30 4.69
CA GLU A 254 -9.51 -39.13 3.73
C GLU A 254 -10.82 -38.43 3.37
N VAL A 255 -10.92 -37.95 2.13
CA VAL A 255 -12.18 -37.42 1.57
C VAL A 255 -12.98 -38.61 1.06
N PRO A 256 -14.19 -38.89 1.58
CA PRO A 256 -14.99 -40.01 1.10
C PRO A 256 -15.45 -39.75 -0.34
N ALA A 257 -15.27 -40.77 -1.18
CA ALA A 257 -15.68 -40.79 -2.57
C ALA A 257 -17.18 -40.48 -2.71
N ALA A 258 -17.50 -39.52 -3.58
CA ALA A 258 -18.87 -39.31 -4.04
C ALA A 258 -19.26 -40.49 -4.93
N ASP A 259 -20.32 -41.18 -4.50
CA ASP A 259 -20.99 -42.28 -5.18
C ASP A 259 -21.52 -41.79 -6.53
N ALA A 260 -20.93 -42.28 -7.62
CA ALA A 260 -21.45 -42.13 -8.96
C ALA A 260 -22.48 -43.24 -9.17
N THR A 261 -23.75 -42.90 -8.96
CA THR A 261 -24.86 -43.73 -9.42
C THR A 261 -25.01 -43.51 -10.92
N ASP A 262 -24.74 -44.58 -11.67
CA ASP A 262 -25.20 -44.81 -13.03
C ASP A 262 -26.73 -44.63 -13.07
N ASP A 263 -27.19 -43.66 -13.86
CA ASP A 263 -28.57 -43.60 -14.34
C ASP A 263 -28.55 -44.19 -15.76
N GLU A 264 -28.84 -45.49 -15.83
CA GLU A 264 -29.20 -46.20 -17.03
C GLU A 264 -30.71 -46.01 -17.33
N GLU A 265 -30.97 -45.68 -18.59
CA GLU A 265 -32.18 -45.92 -19.40
C GLU A 265 -33.26 -44.83 -19.60
N GLU A 266 -33.66 -44.77 -20.88
CA GLU A 266 -34.79 -44.13 -21.58
C GLU A 266 -34.76 -42.64 -21.95
#